data_AF-A0A392P7B6-F1
#
_entry.id   AF-A0A392P7B6-F1
#
_cell.length_a   1.000
_cell.length_b   1.000
_cell.length_c   1.000
_cell.angle_alpha   90.00
_cell.angle_beta   90.00
_cell.angle_gamma   90.00
#
_symmetry.space_group_name_H-M   'P 1'
#
loop_
_entity.id
_entity.type
_entity.pdbx_description
1 polymer ?
#
loop_
_entity_poly.entity_id
_entity_poly.type
_entity_poly.pdbx_seq_one_letter_code
_entity_poly.pdbx_strand_id
1 'polypeptide(L)'
;MMSPAAAPSIWKAILAQGAVAMGSNAWNKLRVIQGRPAPGMELTNEFNETIARLITYDGVKQRLWGFHLSAAAEPGSIITVDGKKVL
;
A
#
# COMPACT_ATOMS: atom_id res chain seq x y z
N MET A 1 -16.83 -10.01 -23.69
CA MET A 1 -16.24 -8.98 -22.81
C MET A 1 -17.23 -7.83 -22.68
N MET A 2 -17.46 -7.30 -21.47
CA MET A 2 -18.31 -6.10 -21.32
C MET A 2 -17.58 -4.85 -21.84
N SER A 3 -18.30 -3.97 -22.52
CA SER A 3 -17.78 -2.68 -22.99
C SER A 3 -17.54 -1.72 -21.82
N PRO A 4 -16.51 -0.85 -21.86
CA PRO A 4 -16.31 0.22 -20.88
C PRO A 4 -17.54 1.12 -20.70
N ALA A 5 -18.39 1.24 -21.72
CA ALA A 5 -19.64 2.00 -21.65
C ALA A 5 -20.64 1.44 -20.62
N ALA A 6 -20.50 0.18 -20.20
CA ALA A 6 -21.33 -0.43 -19.16
C ALA A 6 -20.90 -0.07 -17.73
N ALA A 7 -19.73 0.54 -17.53
CA ALA A 7 -19.23 0.85 -16.19
C ALA A 7 -20.21 1.70 -15.34
N PRO A 8 -20.88 2.75 -15.89
CA PRO A 8 -21.83 3.54 -15.11
C PRO A 8 -23.09 2.76 -14.67
N SER A 9 -23.59 1.85 -15.49
CA SER A 9 -24.78 1.05 -15.14
C SER A 9 -24.46 0.01 -14.08
N ILE A 10 -23.30 -0.63 -14.17
CA ILE A 10 -22.79 -1.56 -13.15
C ILE A 10 -22.57 -0.85 -11.82
N TRP A 11 -21.94 0.34 -11.85
CA TRP A 11 -21.73 1.15 -10.65
C TRP A 11 -23.05 1.44 -9.93
N LYS A 12 -24.07 1.91 -10.66
CA LYS A 12 -25.40 2.17 -10.09
C LYS A 12 -26.04 0.90 -9.51
N ALA A 13 -25.93 -0.24 -10.20
CA ALA A 13 -26.51 -1.49 -9.75
C ALA A 13 -25.88 -2.00 -8.43
N ILE A 14 -24.57 -1.82 -8.26
CA ILE A 14 -23.85 -2.21 -7.04
C ILE A 14 -24.21 -1.30 -5.86
N LEU A 15 -24.30 0.02 -6.10
CA LEU A 15 -24.75 0.96 -5.06
C LEU A 15 -26.20 0.68 -4.63
N ALA A 16 -27.08 0.33 -5.57
CA ALA A 16 -28.47 -0.03 -5.26
C ALA A 16 -28.60 -1.29 -4.38
N GLN A 17 -27.58 -2.16 -4.38
CA GLN A 17 -27.51 -3.34 -3.50
C GLN A 17 -26.89 -3.04 -2.12
N GLY A 18 -26.66 -1.77 -1.79
CA GLY A 18 -26.16 -1.36 -0.48
C GLY A 18 -24.63 -1.29 -0.38
N ALA A 19 -23.91 -1.38 -1.50
CA ALA A 19 -22.48 -1.14 -1.49
C ALA A 19 -22.17 0.32 -1.13
N VAL A 20 -21.18 0.53 -0.27
CA VAL A 20 -20.74 1.87 0.13
C VAL A 20 -19.63 2.32 -0.82
N ALA A 21 -19.86 3.43 -1.54
CA ALA A 21 -18.83 4.04 -2.37
C ALA A 21 -17.63 4.46 -1.52
N MET A 22 -16.43 4.06 -1.92
CA MET A 22 -15.20 4.37 -1.21
C MET A 22 -14.33 5.30 -2.07
N GLY A 23 -13.99 6.47 -1.52
CA GLY A 23 -13.05 7.39 -2.17
C GLY A 23 -11.59 6.95 -2.02
N SER A 24 -10.70 7.56 -2.79
CA SER A 24 -9.27 7.21 -2.84
C SER A 24 -8.58 7.25 -1.47
N ASN A 25 -8.94 8.20 -0.60
CA ASN A 25 -8.37 8.31 0.76
C ASN A 25 -8.76 7.14 1.66
N ALA A 26 -10.03 6.73 1.61
CA ALA A 26 -10.53 5.61 2.40
C ALA A 26 -9.93 4.29 1.89
N TRP A 27 -9.83 4.14 0.57
CA TRP A 27 -9.15 2.99 -0.06
C TRP A 27 -7.67 2.92 0.32
N ASN A 28 -6.95 4.06 0.28
CA ASN A 28 -5.54 4.12 0.63
C ASN A 28 -5.31 3.75 2.11
N LYS A 29 -6.19 4.17 3.03
CA LYS A 29 -6.13 3.74 4.43
C LYS A 29 -6.38 2.23 4.58
N LEU A 30 -7.41 1.71 3.92
CA LEU A 30 -7.78 0.30 4.01
C LEU A 30 -6.66 -0.63 3.52
N ARG A 31 -6.06 -0.33 2.34
CA ARG A 31 -4.96 -1.17 1.80
C ARG A 31 -3.77 -1.23 2.76
N VAL A 32 -3.44 -0.12 3.43
CA VAL A 32 -2.33 -0.05 4.38
C VAL A 32 -2.66 -0.88 5.62
N ILE A 33 -3.87 -0.76 6.17
CA ILE A 33 -4.33 -1.57 7.31
C ILE A 33 -4.32 -3.07 6.97
N GLN A 34 -4.65 -3.44 5.73
CA GLN A 34 -4.61 -4.83 5.25
C GLN A 34 -3.21 -5.32 4.87
N GLY A 35 -2.16 -4.49 5.00
CA GLY A 35 -0.80 -4.86 4.63
C GLY A 35 -0.58 -5.01 3.12
N ARG A 36 -1.34 -4.30 2.29
CA ARG A 36 -1.24 -4.33 0.82
C ARG A 36 -0.44 -3.14 0.28
N PRO A 37 0.85 -3.35 -0.08
CA PRO A 37 1.67 -2.31 -0.68
C PRO A 37 1.21 -1.99 -2.10
N ALA A 38 1.42 -0.76 -2.55
CA ALA A 38 1.01 -0.27 -3.86
C ALA A 38 2.20 0.22 -4.71
N PRO A 39 2.14 0.02 -6.05
CA PRO A 39 3.10 0.61 -6.99
C PRO A 39 3.19 2.12 -6.87
N GLY A 40 4.40 2.67 -6.97
CA GLY A 40 4.65 4.11 -6.89
C GLY A 40 4.52 4.71 -5.49
N MET A 41 4.14 3.90 -4.49
CA MET A 41 4.08 4.28 -3.08
C MET A 41 5.15 3.53 -2.29
N GLU A 42 4.84 2.32 -1.81
CA GLU A 42 5.81 1.48 -1.10
C GLU A 42 6.66 0.63 -2.07
N LEU A 43 6.12 0.32 -3.26
CA LEU A 43 6.83 -0.40 -4.32
C LEU A 43 7.32 0.59 -5.38
N THR A 44 8.51 1.15 -5.19
CA THR A 44 9.12 2.08 -6.15
C THR A 44 10.08 1.35 -7.10
N ASN A 45 10.34 1.96 -8.27
CA ASN A 45 11.19 1.36 -9.31
C ASN A 45 12.65 1.16 -8.86
N GLU A 46 13.12 1.93 -7.88
CA GLU A 46 14.45 1.77 -7.28
C GLU A 46 14.67 0.37 -6.69
N PHE A 47 13.58 -0.30 -6.30
CA PHE A 47 13.63 -1.61 -5.65
C PHE A 47 13.38 -2.79 -6.61
N ASN A 48 12.75 -2.59 -7.77
CA ASN A 48 12.16 -3.70 -8.54
C ASN A 48 13.16 -4.64 -9.24
N GLU A 49 14.15 -4.12 -9.98
CA GLU A 49 15.09 -4.99 -10.71
C GLU A 49 16.12 -5.66 -9.78
N THR A 50 16.44 -5.00 -8.67
CA THR A 50 17.42 -5.48 -7.69
C THR A 50 16.80 -6.51 -6.74
N ILE A 51 15.55 -6.34 -6.29
CA ILE A 51 14.92 -7.26 -5.34
C ILE A 51 14.72 -8.65 -5.92
N ALA A 52 14.38 -8.82 -7.19
CA ALA A 52 14.24 -10.15 -7.79
C ALA A 52 15.54 -10.98 -7.73
N ARG A 53 16.68 -10.33 -8.00
CA ARG A 53 18.01 -10.94 -7.83
C ARG A 53 18.33 -11.17 -6.36
N LEU A 54 18.07 -10.19 -5.50
CA LEU A 54 18.34 -10.35 -4.06
C LEU A 54 17.50 -11.46 -3.43
N ILE A 55 16.24 -11.67 -3.83
CA ILE A 55 15.43 -12.82 -3.36
C ILE A 55 16.07 -14.14 -3.80
N THR A 56 16.56 -14.21 -5.03
CA THR A 56 17.18 -15.42 -5.59
C THR A 56 18.48 -15.80 -4.86
N TYR A 57 19.23 -14.80 -4.39
CA TYR A 57 20.50 -14.99 -3.68
C TYR A 57 20.41 -14.78 -2.16
N ASP A 58 19.20 -14.72 -1.59
CA ASP A 58 18.94 -14.40 -0.17
C ASP A 58 19.67 -13.11 0.33
N GLY A 59 19.86 -12.15 -0.57
CA GLY A 59 20.56 -10.89 -0.34
C GLY A 59 19.65 -9.73 0.08
N VAL A 60 18.39 -9.99 0.46
CA VAL A 60 17.43 -8.92 0.80
C VAL A 60 17.86 -8.24 2.11
N LYS A 61 18.35 -6.99 2.01
CA LYS A 61 18.85 -6.23 3.17
C LYS A 61 17.81 -5.34 3.86
N GLN A 62 16.63 -5.15 3.25
CA GLN A 62 15.58 -4.26 3.76
C GLN A 62 14.20 -4.92 3.57
N ARG A 63 13.28 -4.67 4.50
CA ARG A 63 11.92 -5.22 4.51
C ARG A 63 10.92 -4.12 4.83
N LEU A 64 9.71 -4.22 4.27
CA LEU A 64 8.59 -3.36 4.63
C LEU A 64 7.90 -3.91 5.90
N TRP A 65 7.61 -3.02 6.84
CA TRP A 65 6.93 -3.33 8.10
C TRP A 65 5.76 -2.38 8.32
N GLY A 66 4.64 -2.91 8.84
CA GLY A 66 3.52 -2.11 9.32
C GLY A 66 3.66 -1.85 10.82
N PHE A 67 3.49 -0.58 11.23
CA PHE A 67 3.50 -0.18 12.64
C PHE A 67 2.18 0.47 13.03
N HIS A 68 1.70 0.17 14.22
CA HIS A 68 0.62 0.93 14.85
C HIS A 68 1.24 1.99 15.76
N LEU A 69 1.08 3.25 15.41
CA LEU A 69 1.62 4.38 16.17
C LEU A 69 0.55 4.96 17.10
N SER A 70 0.96 5.40 18.28
CA SER A 70 0.07 6.11 19.22
C SER A 70 -0.28 7.53 18.75
N ALA A 71 0.49 8.09 17.82
CA ALA A 71 0.29 9.40 17.23
C ALA A 71 0.72 9.40 15.75
N ALA A 72 0.27 10.41 14.99
CA ALA A 72 0.69 10.57 13.60
C ALA A 72 2.18 10.86 13.50
N ALA A 73 2.83 10.33 12.47
CA ALA A 73 4.22 10.61 12.12
C ALA A 73 4.31 10.98 10.64
N GLU A 74 5.19 11.92 10.31
CA GLU A 74 5.41 12.34 8.94
C GLU A 74 6.28 11.32 8.18
N PRO A 75 6.07 11.13 6.87
CA PRO A 75 6.97 10.34 6.04
C PRO A 75 8.43 10.81 6.18
N GLY A 76 9.36 9.87 6.36
CA GLY A 76 10.77 10.18 6.60
C GLY A 76 11.13 10.43 8.07
N SER A 77 10.18 10.35 9.00
CA SER A 77 10.48 10.35 10.44
C SER A 77 11.43 9.21 10.79
N ILE A 78 12.47 9.53 11.56
CA ILE A 78 13.50 8.58 11.99
C ILE A 78 12.90 7.57 12.96
N ILE A 79 13.15 6.28 12.74
CA ILE A 79 12.78 5.22 13.67
C ILE A 79 13.97 4.94 14.59
N THR A 80 13.74 5.03 15.90
CA THR A 80 14.73 4.69 16.92
C THR A 80 14.26 3.54 17.79
N VAL A 81 15.20 2.68 18.21
CA VAL A 81 14.99 1.64 19.22
C VAL A 81 16.05 1.87 20.29
N ASP A 82 15.64 2.03 21.54
CA ASP A 82 16.52 2.35 22.68
C ASP A 82 17.45 3.56 22.44
N GLY A 83 16.94 4.58 21.74
CA GLY A 83 17.70 5.79 21.39
C GLY A 83 18.70 5.60 20.25
N LYS A 84 18.82 4.39 19.68
CA LYS A 84 19.65 4.13 18.51
C LYS A 84 18.82 4.19 17.23
N LYS A 85 19.33 4.91 16.22
CA LYS A 85 18.73 4.97 14.89
C LYS A 85 18.74 3.58 14.24
N VAL A 86 17.57 3.14 13.77
CA VAL A 86 17.38 1.88 13.04
C VAL A 86 17.13 2.13 11.55
N LEU A 87 16.47 3.24 11.20
CA LEU A 87 16.18 3.70 9.83
C LEU A 87 16.44 5.19 9.70
#